data_AF-A0A222VNC7-F1
#
_entry.id   AF-A0A222VNC7-F1
#
_cell.length_a   1.000
_cell.length_b   1.000
_cell.length_c   1.000
_cell.angle_alpha   90.00
_cell.angle_beta   90.00
_cell.angle_gamma   90.00
#
_symmetry.space_group_name_H-M   'P 1'
#
loop_
_entity.id
_entity.type
_entity.pdbx_description
1 polymer ?
#
loop_
_entity_poly.entity_id
_entity_poly.type
_entity_poly.pdbx_seq_one_letter_code
_entity_poly.pdbx_strand_id
1 'polypeptide(L)'
;MLGRFKRQRADTATKRHGAAEGSPRWPLEVWQRDDPRADGPDYVGLCLSPAFREEPEARSLRDGDGMGRIIEVAKTGGMETPAMARVVEELLADPRYAALDTLYSWLAPVYRDTDRQLEVIEHGLRTCPRKYKLLELAGTAMLQRERGAAALYYWAQSVVNAESLGEGPDASAYDFLIVVAHVAGQRGAVKAFRARTGEADHPEIVLDEEYTELVETAFRKPSKETKAVIQALAARISA
;
A
#
# COMPACT_ATOMS: atom_id res chain seq x y z
N MET A 1 -31.92 -44.08 -3.64
CA MET A 1 -30.77 -44.51 -4.46
C MET A 1 -30.76 -43.70 -5.75
N LEU A 2 -29.65 -43.00 -5.97
CA LEU A 2 -29.01 -42.62 -7.25
C LEU A 2 -29.86 -42.21 -8.47
N GLY A 3 -29.59 -40.98 -8.95
CA GLY A 3 -29.26 -40.79 -10.37
C GLY A 3 -30.12 -39.81 -11.16
N ARG A 4 -29.75 -38.52 -11.13
CA ARG A 4 -29.92 -37.64 -12.31
C ARG A 4 -28.63 -36.88 -12.57
N PHE A 5 -27.89 -37.34 -13.56
CA PHE A 5 -26.79 -36.61 -14.18
C PHE A 5 -27.35 -35.41 -14.96
N LYS A 6 -26.93 -34.20 -14.60
CA LYS A 6 -26.92 -33.06 -15.50
C LYS A 6 -25.50 -32.50 -15.52
N ARG A 7 -24.86 -32.62 -16.69
CA ARG A 7 -23.69 -31.80 -17.04
C ARG A 7 -24.14 -30.34 -17.06
N GLN A 8 -23.46 -29.49 -16.30
CA GLN A 8 -23.36 -28.07 -16.60
C GLN A 8 -21.88 -27.72 -16.66
N ARG A 9 -21.45 -27.42 -17.88
CA ARG A 9 -20.25 -26.65 -18.18
C ARG A 9 -20.71 -25.19 -18.18
N ALA A 10 -20.19 -24.40 -17.26
CA ALA A 10 -20.23 -22.94 -17.28
C ALA A 10 -18.98 -22.50 -16.49
N ASP A 11 -17.91 -22.12 -17.18
CA ASP A 11 -17.63 -20.72 -17.49
C ASP A 11 -17.75 -19.82 -16.26
N THR A 12 -16.75 -19.89 -15.40
CA THR A 12 -16.27 -18.71 -14.67
C THR A 12 -14.91 -18.33 -15.25
N ALA A 13 -14.94 -17.89 -16.51
CA ALA A 13 -13.98 -16.91 -16.97
C ALA A 13 -14.20 -15.66 -16.12
N THR A 14 -13.39 -15.50 -15.07
CA THR A 14 -13.25 -14.25 -14.34
C THR A 14 -12.92 -13.20 -15.40
N LYS A 15 -13.90 -12.35 -15.73
CA LYS A 15 -13.69 -11.18 -16.57
C LYS A 15 -12.67 -10.31 -15.85
N ARG A 16 -11.38 -10.51 -16.13
CA ARG A 16 -10.38 -9.47 -15.95
C ARG A 16 -10.82 -8.34 -16.86
N HIS A 17 -11.46 -7.31 -16.28
CA HIS A 17 -11.56 -6.03 -16.94
C HIS A 17 -10.12 -5.55 -17.13
N GLY A 18 -9.58 -5.83 -18.32
CA GLY A 18 -8.30 -5.32 -18.77
C GLY A 18 -8.42 -3.82 -18.97
N ALA A 19 -8.42 -3.06 -17.88
CA ALA A 19 -7.78 -1.77 -17.90
C ALA A 19 -6.33 -2.04 -18.32
N ALA A 20 -5.84 -1.34 -19.34
CA ALA A 20 -4.43 -1.44 -19.72
C ALA A 20 -3.59 -1.15 -18.47
N GLU A 21 -2.65 -2.04 -18.14
CA GLU A 21 -1.74 -1.83 -17.01
C GLU A 21 -1.02 -0.50 -17.19
N GLY A 22 -1.05 0.34 -16.14
CA GLY A 22 -0.32 1.59 -16.12
C GLY A 22 1.19 1.35 -16.07
N SER A 23 1.99 2.33 -16.48
CA SER A 23 3.43 2.28 -16.23
C SER A 23 3.72 2.58 -14.75
N PRO A 24 4.46 1.71 -14.03
CA PRO A 24 4.83 1.99 -12.65
C PRO A 24 5.60 3.30 -12.55
N ARG A 25 5.21 4.12 -11.58
CA ARG A 25 5.95 5.32 -11.18
C ARG A 25 6.79 4.96 -9.96
N TRP A 26 8.11 5.10 -10.07
CA TRP A 26 9.04 4.66 -9.03
C TRP A 26 9.27 5.75 -7.98
N PRO A 27 9.35 5.41 -6.67
CA PRO A 27 9.42 6.41 -5.59
C PRO A 27 10.54 7.44 -5.76
N LEU A 28 11.76 7.03 -6.08
CA LEU A 28 12.89 7.95 -6.22
C LEU A 28 12.73 8.86 -7.44
N GLU A 29 12.25 8.31 -8.55
CA GLU A 29 11.97 9.08 -9.77
C GLU A 29 10.84 10.10 -9.56
N VAL A 30 9.77 9.71 -8.87
CA VAL A 30 8.64 10.58 -8.48
C VAL A 30 9.12 11.72 -7.58
N TRP A 31 10.01 11.42 -6.64
CA TRP A 31 10.63 12.42 -5.78
C TRP A 31 11.38 13.46 -6.62
N GLN A 32 12.26 13.02 -7.53
CA GLN A 32 13.09 13.88 -8.37
C GLN A 32 12.31 14.71 -9.41
N ARG A 33 11.19 14.19 -9.94
CA ARG A 33 10.49 14.77 -11.10
C ARG A 33 9.27 15.62 -10.77
N ASP A 34 8.89 15.70 -9.50
CA ASP A 34 7.72 16.44 -9.03
C ASP A 34 6.36 16.01 -9.65
N ASP A 35 6.15 14.70 -9.82
CA ASP A 35 4.99 14.06 -10.50
C ASP A 35 4.62 12.77 -9.74
N PRO A 36 3.36 12.45 -9.39
CA PRO A 36 2.09 13.03 -9.85
C PRO A 36 1.70 14.38 -9.26
N ARG A 37 1.09 15.21 -10.12
CA ARG A 37 0.40 16.45 -9.75
C ARG A 37 -1.09 16.22 -9.65
N ALA A 38 -1.69 16.63 -8.52
CA ALA A 38 -3.09 16.37 -8.23
C ALA A 38 -4.08 17.07 -9.18
N ASP A 39 -3.68 18.16 -9.83
CA ASP A 39 -4.49 18.93 -10.78
C ASP A 39 -4.26 18.53 -12.24
N GLY A 40 -3.41 17.53 -12.49
CA GLY A 40 -3.14 17.00 -13.82
C GLY A 40 -4.38 16.29 -14.41
N PRO A 41 -4.62 16.41 -15.72
CA PRO A 41 -5.81 15.83 -16.37
C PRO A 41 -5.88 14.31 -16.25
N ASP A 42 -4.73 13.64 -16.11
CA ASP A 42 -4.62 12.18 -16.04
C ASP A 42 -4.52 11.65 -14.60
N TYR A 43 -4.50 12.52 -13.58
CA TYR A 43 -4.21 12.13 -12.20
C TYR A 43 -5.16 11.05 -11.67
N VAL A 44 -6.46 11.21 -11.92
CA VAL A 44 -7.47 10.21 -11.54
C VAL A 44 -7.20 8.86 -12.21
N GLY A 45 -6.90 8.87 -13.51
CA GLY A 45 -6.58 7.67 -14.27
C GLY A 45 -5.31 6.98 -13.75
N LEU A 46 -4.28 7.76 -13.41
CA LEU A 46 -3.03 7.26 -12.84
C LEU A 46 -3.25 6.55 -11.50
N CYS A 47 -4.05 7.13 -10.60
CA CYS A 47 -4.32 6.53 -9.29
C CYS A 47 -5.16 5.25 -9.38
N LEU A 48 -6.08 5.17 -10.34
CA LEU A 48 -7.04 4.06 -10.43
C LEU A 48 -6.60 2.91 -11.34
N SER A 49 -5.64 3.14 -12.23
CA SER A 49 -5.11 2.10 -13.12
C SER A 49 -4.04 1.30 -12.39
N PRO A 50 -4.20 -0.03 -12.23
CA PRO A 50 -3.16 -0.86 -11.62
C PRO A 50 -1.86 -0.74 -12.42
N ALA A 51 -0.79 -0.31 -11.76
CA ALA A 51 0.54 -0.17 -12.37
C ALA A 51 1.55 -1.17 -11.78
N PHE A 52 1.26 -1.70 -10.58
CA PHE A 52 2.13 -2.66 -9.90
C PHE A 52 1.46 -4.02 -9.88
N ARG A 53 2.07 -4.99 -10.56
CA ARG A 53 1.53 -6.36 -10.57
C ARG A 53 1.84 -7.06 -9.26
N GLU A 54 0.79 -7.59 -8.63
CA GLU A 54 0.88 -8.53 -7.52
C GLU A 54 1.05 -9.95 -8.02
N GLU A 55 1.90 -10.71 -7.33
CA GLU A 55 2.06 -12.14 -7.54
C GLU A 55 1.95 -12.89 -6.21
N PRO A 56 1.33 -14.09 -6.19
CA PRO A 56 1.26 -14.89 -4.98
C PRO A 56 2.65 -15.19 -4.42
N GLU A 57 2.84 -14.97 -3.13
CA GLU A 57 4.04 -15.33 -2.39
C GLU A 57 3.67 -16.35 -1.34
N ALA A 58 4.12 -17.59 -1.54
CA ALA A 58 3.86 -18.69 -0.60
C ALA A 58 4.90 -18.74 0.52
N ARG A 59 6.04 -18.08 0.36
CA ARG A 59 7.10 -18.04 1.38
C ARG A 59 6.64 -17.16 2.53
N SER A 60 7.02 -17.56 3.74
CA SER A 60 6.85 -16.75 4.94
C SER A 60 8.15 -16.77 5.72
N LEU A 61 8.49 -15.66 6.36
CA LEU A 61 9.62 -15.57 7.27
C LEU A 61 9.27 -16.30 8.58
N ARG A 62 9.24 -17.64 8.53
CA ARG A 62 8.89 -18.49 9.67
C ARG A 62 10.00 -19.44 10.10
N ASP A 63 11.19 -19.34 9.51
CA ASP A 63 12.32 -20.03 10.11
C ASP A 63 12.76 -19.32 11.40
N GLY A 64 12.96 -20.13 12.45
CA GLY A 64 13.22 -19.62 13.79
C GLY A 64 14.50 -18.80 13.91
N ASP A 65 15.45 -18.99 12.97
CA ASP A 65 16.72 -18.28 12.94
C ASP A 65 16.55 -16.84 12.42
N GLY A 66 16.03 -16.64 11.20
CA GLY A 66 15.85 -15.31 10.61
C GLY A 66 14.89 -14.43 11.43
N MET A 67 13.76 -15.00 11.83
CA MET A 67 12.78 -14.30 12.67
C MET A 67 13.34 -14.03 14.09
N GLY A 68 14.09 -14.99 14.66
CA GLY A 68 14.70 -14.84 15.98
C GLY A 68 15.64 -13.64 16.05
N ARG A 69 16.49 -13.48 15.03
CA ARG A 69 17.43 -12.36 14.91
C ARG A 69 16.74 -11.01 14.81
N ILE A 70 15.65 -10.91 14.02
CA ILE A 70 14.85 -9.67 13.91
C ILE A 70 14.21 -9.33 15.26
N ILE A 71 13.58 -10.31 15.91
CA ILE A 71 12.93 -10.12 17.21
C ILE A 71 13.94 -9.70 18.29
N GLU A 72 15.13 -10.27 18.28
CA GLU A 72 16.19 -9.92 19.23
C GLU A 72 16.57 -8.44 19.12
N VAL A 73 16.84 -7.95 17.91
CA VAL A 73 17.15 -6.54 17.69
C VAL A 73 15.98 -5.64 18.09
N ALA A 74 14.76 -6.01 17.70
CA ALA A 74 13.56 -5.26 18.03
C ALA A 74 13.38 -5.09 19.55
N LYS A 75 13.68 -6.12 20.34
CA LYS A 75 13.59 -6.08 21.80
C LYS A 75 14.64 -5.19 22.45
N THR A 76 15.85 -5.14 21.92
CA THR A 76 16.97 -4.43 22.56
C THR A 76 17.08 -2.97 22.15
N GLY A 77 16.70 -2.64 20.91
CA GLY A 77 16.91 -1.29 20.35
C GLY A 77 15.72 -0.70 19.60
N GLY A 78 14.67 -1.49 19.34
CA GLY A 78 13.55 -1.07 18.51
C GLY A 78 13.76 -1.36 17.00
N MET A 79 12.71 -1.12 16.22
CA MET A 79 12.65 -1.48 14.80
C MET A 79 13.40 -0.51 13.88
N GLU A 80 13.69 0.71 14.35
CA GLU A 80 14.28 1.78 13.52
C GLU A 80 15.74 2.04 13.90
N THR A 81 16.56 0.99 13.91
CA THR A 81 17.96 1.07 14.33
C THR A 81 18.95 0.62 13.26
N PRO A 82 20.21 1.12 13.27
CA PRO A 82 21.26 0.60 12.40
C PRO A 82 21.55 -0.89 12.59
N ALA A 83 21.24 -1.44 13.77
CA ALA A 83 21.31 -2.87 14.02
C ALA A 83 20.24 -3.64 13.22
N MET A 84 19.02 -3.09 13.12
CA MET A 84 17.96 -3.67 12.30
C MET A 84 18.36 -3.67 10.82
N ALA A 85 18.89 -2.55 10.31
CA ALA A 85 19.36 -2.49 8.93
C ALA A 85 20.38 -3.60 8.62
N ARG A 86 21.41 -3.77 9.47
CA ARG A 86 22.42 -4.83 9.27
C ARG A 86 21.81 -6.23 9.22
N VAL A 87 20.94 -6.56 10.17
CA VAL A 87 20.31 -7.89 10.21
C VAL A 87 19.44 -8.11 8.98
N VAL A 88 18.63 -7.12 8.58
CA VAL A 88 17.75 -7.25 7.42
C VAL A 88 18.55 -7.32 6.12
N GLU A 89 19.60 -6.52 5.94
CA GLU A 89 20.47 -6.57 4.77
C GLU A 89 21.20 -7.92 4.65
N GLU A 90 21.66 -8.49 5.76
CA GLU A 90 22.24 -9.84 5.78
C GLU A 90 21.21 -10.91 5.39
N LEU A 91 19.97 -10.80 5.85
CA LEU A 91 18.90 -11.72 5.45
C LEU A 91 18.56 -11.55 3.96
N LEU A 92 18.46 -10.32 3.46
CA LEU A 92 18.19 -10.06 2.04
C LEU A 92 19.30 -10.58 1.11
N ALA A 93 20.53 -10.72 1.60
CA ALA A 93 21.64 -11.33 0.86
C ALA A 93 21.51 -12.86 0.73
N ASP A 94 20.71 -13.51 1.58
CA ASP A 94 20.41 -14.95 1.46
C ASP A 94 19.25 -15.17 0.46
N PRO A 95 19.44 -15.99 -0.59
CA PRO A 95 18.42 -16.28 -1.60
C PRO A 95 17.07 -16.78 -1.04
N ARG A 96 17.07 -17.38 0.17
CA ARG A 96 15.84 -17.84 0.83
C ARG A 96 14.91 -16.67 1.19
N TYR A 97 15.48 -15.52 1.55
CA TYR A 97 14.73 -14.33 1.96
C TYR A 97 14.78 -13.19 0.95
N ALA A 98 15.60 -13.32 -0.09
CA ALA A 98 15.61 -12.40 -1.20
C ALA A 98 14.19 -12.19 -1.74
N ALA A 99 13.85 -10.91 -1.97
CA ALA A 99 12.55 -10.47 -2.46
C ALA A 99 11.35 -10.79 -1.54
N LEU A 100 11.56 -10.93 -0.22
CA LEU A 100 10.46 -10.92 0.75
C LEU A 100 10.09 -9.48 1.13
N ASP A 101 8.88 -9.05 0.77
CA ASP A 101 8.31 -7.74 1.07
C ASP A 101 8.45 -7.34 2.54
N THR A 102 8.23 -8.30 3.44
CA THR A 102 8.25 -8.09 4.90
C THR A 102 9.60 -7.57 5.39
N LEU A 103 10.71 -8.03 4.79
CA LEU A 103 12.05 -7.54 5.13
C LEU A 103 12.24 -6.08 4.70
N TYR A 104 11.78 -5.72 3.50
CA TYR A 104 11.82 -4.33 3.04
C TYR A 104 10.93 -3.42 3.91
N SER A 105 9.80 -3.94 4.40
CA SER A 105 8.93 -3.20 5.33
C SER A 105 9.59 -2.90 6.68
N TRP A 106 10.58 -3.68 7.10
CA TRP A 106 11.40 -3.36 8.28
C TRP A 106 12.62 -2.53 7.96
N LEU A 107 13.20 -2.66 6.77
CA LEU A 107 14.39 -1.91 6.37
C LEU A 107 14.08 -0.45 6.04
N ALA A 108 13.00 -0.17 5.32
CA ALA A 108 12.69 1.18 4.88
C ALA A 108 12.52 2.19 6.04
N PRO A 109 11.80 1.88 7.13
CA PRO A 109 11.68 2.78 8.28
C PRO A 109 13.01 3.13 8.96
N VAL A 110 14.02 2.25 8.91
CA VAL A 110 15.36 2.55 9.46
C VAL A 110 16.01 3.75 8.76
N TYR A 111 15.64 4.00 7.50
CA TYR A 111 16.17 5.08 6.68
C TYR A 111 15.21 6.26 6.55
N ARG A 112 14.20 6.38 7.41
CA ARG A 112 13.19 7.45 7.37
C ARG A 112 13.81 8.82 7.08
N ASP A 113 13.13 9.60 6.24
CA ASP A 113 13.52 10.95 5.82
C ASP A 113 14.82 11.06 5.01
N THR A 114 15.36 9.94 4.50
CA THR A 114 16.53 9.95 3.59
C THR A 114 16.18 9.45 2.19
N ASP A 115 16.98 9.79 1.18
CA ASP A 115 16.82 9.21 -0.17
C ASP A 115 16.96 7.67 -0.15
N ARG A 116 17.74 7.14 0.79
CA ARG A 116 17.92 5.70 0.98
C ARG A 116 16.61 4.97 1.31
N GLN A 117 15.67 5.62 2.01
CA GLN A 117 14.33 5.07 2.23
C GLN A 117 13.64 4.76 0.89
N LEU A 118 13.67 5.72 -0.03
CA LEU A 118 13.03 5.60 -1.34
C LEU A 118 13.72 4.55 -2.20
N GLU A 119 15.06 4.47 -2.15
CA GLU A 119 15.83 3.41 -2.83
C GLU A 119 15.45 2.01 -2.34
N VAL A 120 15.33 1.82 -1.01
CA VAL A 120 14.96 0.54 -0.42
C VAL A 120 13.54 0.14 -0.84
N ILE A 121 12.59 1.08 -0.74
CA ILE A 121 11.19 0.85 -1.15
C ILE A 121 11.14 0.52 -2.65
N GLU A 122 11.81 1.30 -3.49
CA GLU A 122 11.86 1.08 -4.93
C GLU A 122 12.48 -0.28 -5.28
N HIS A 123 13.59 -0.64 -4.63
CA HIS A 123 14.22 -1.93 -4.86
C HIS A 123 13.25 -3.06 -4.53
N GLY A 124 12.58 -3.03 -3.37
CA GLY A 124 11.54 -3.98 -3.01
C GLY A 124 10.37 -4.00 -4.00
N LEU A 125 9.90 -2.83 -4.45
CA LEU A 125 8.84 -2.72 -5.46
C LEU A 125 9.26 -3.30 -6.82
N ARG A 126 10.54 -3.38 -7.13
CA ARG A 126 11.04 -4.03 -8.37
C ARG A 126 11.19 -5.54 -8.18
N THR A 127 11.59 -6.01 -7.01
CA THR A 127 11.97 -7.42 -6.79
C THR A 127 10.89 -8.30 -6.16
N CYS A 128 10.13 -7.79 -5.20
CA CYS A 128 9.21 -8.59 -4.38
C CYS A 128 7.96 -9.01 -5.17
N PRO A 129 7.45 -10.23 -5.06
CA PRO A 129 6.16 -10.61 -5.68
C PRO A 129 4.99 -9.80 -5.13
N ARG A 130 5.02 -9.52 -3.81
CA ARG A 130 4.01 -8.70 -3.12
C ARG A 130 4.42 -7.23 -3.08
N LYS A 131 3.50 -6.31 -3.40
CA LYS A 131 3.80 -4.87 -3.52
C LYS A 131 3.02 -4.00 -2.57
N TYR A 132 1.78 -4.35 -2.22
CA TYR A 132 0.86 -3.40 -1.54
C TYR A 132 1.40 -2.81 -0.24
N LYS A 133 2.13 -3.57 0.59
CA LYS A 133 2.78 -3.01 1.80
C LYS A 133 3.89 -2.02 1.47
N LEU A 134 4.68 -2.30 0.44
CA LEU A 134 5.73 -1.39 -0.02
C LEU A 134 5.14 -0.14 -0.68
N LEU A 135 3.98 -0.26 -1.33
CA LEU A 135 3.23 0.88 -1.85
C LEU A 135 2.65 1.74 -0.72
N GLU A 136 2.17 1.15 0.37
CA GLU A 136 1.78 1.92 1.55
C GLU A 136 2.96 2.73 2.10
N LEU A 137 4.12 2.08 2.30
CA LEU A 137 5.34 2.75 2.73
C LEU A 137 5.81 3.84 1.76
N ALA A 138 5.66 3.63 0.44
CA ALA A 138 5.94 4.66 -0.55
C ALA A 138 5.02 5.87 -0.35
N GLY A 139 3.73 5.64 -0.09
CA GLY A 139 2.78 6.71 0.18
C GLY A 139 3.13 7.49 1.44
N THR A 140 3.46 6.79 2.52
CA THR A 140 3.89 7.37 3.80
C THR A 140 5.18 8.18 3.65
N ALA A 141 6.18 7.65 2.94
CA ALA A 141 7.43 8.36 2.66
C ALA A 141 7.22 9.63 1.81
N MET A 142 6.29 9.60 0.84
CA MET A 142 5.92 10.79 0.06
C MET A 142 5.18 11.82 0.90
N LEU A 143 4.29 11.38 1.80
CA LEU A 143 3.58 12.28 2.72
C LEU A 143 4.56 13.05 3.63
N GLN A 144 5.52 12.35 4.23
CA GLN A 144 6.58 12.95 5.08
C GLN A 144 7.41 14.00 4.33
N ARG A 145 7.50 13.88 3.00
CA ARG A 145 8.18 14.84 2.11
C ARG A 145 7.25 15.91 1.55
N GLU A 146 6.07 16.08 2.14
CA GLU A 146 5.03 17.04 1.73
C GLU A 146 4.46 16.79 0.31
N ARG A 147 4.61 15.57 -0.22
CA ARG A 147 4.16 15.19 -1.56
C ARG A 147 2.80 14.49 -1.52
N GLY A 148 1.75 15.19 -1.08
CA GLY A 148 0.40 14.63 -0.89
C GLY A 148 -0.20 13.95 -2.13
N ALA A 149 0.02 14.50 -3.33
CA ALA A 149 -0.44 13.86 -4.57
C ALA A 149 0.25 12.51 -4.84
N ALA A 150 1.56 12.43 -4.62
CA ALA A 150 2.29 11.17 -4.72
C ALA A 150 1.87 10.19 -3.62
N ALA A 151 1.63 10.67 -2.40
CA ALA A 151 1.15 9.85 -1.30
C ALA A 151 -0.18 9.16 -1.64
N LEU A 152 -1.18 9.93 -2.09
CA LEU A 152 -2.48 9.39 -2.48
C LEU A 152 -2.39 8.44 -3.67
N TYR A 153 -1.52 8.71 -4.64
CA TYR A 153 -1.26 7.78 -5.74
C TYR A 153 -0.80 6.41 -5.22
N TYR A 154 0.20 6.37 -4.34
CA TYR A 154 0.73 5.12 -3.82
C TYR A 154 -0.26 4.39 -2.89
N TRP A 155 -1.00 5.10 -2.03
CA TRP A 155 -2.04 4.47 -1.21
C TRP A 155 -3.18 3.90 -2.07
N ALA A 156 -3.57 4.59 -3.15
CA ALA A 156 -4.53 4.07 -4.11
C ALA A 156 -4.02 2.78 -4.76
N GLN A 157 -2.78 2.76 -5.25
CA GLN A 157 -2.16 1.54 -5.81
C GLN A 157 -2.08 0.42 -4.75
N SER A 158 -1.74 0.74 -3.51
CA SER A 158 -1.66 -0.23 -2.40
C SER A 158 -3.00 -0.94 -2.18
N VAL A 159 -4.10 -0.21 -2.00
CA VAL A 159 -5.41 -0.86 -1.76
C VAL A 159 -5.88 -1.63 -2.98
N VAL A 160 -5.70 -1.10 -4.20
CA VAL A 160 -6.06 -1.82 -5.43
C VAL A 160 -5.33 -3.14 -5.55
N ASN A 161 -4.06 -3.16 -5.18
CA ASN A 161 -3.23 -4.35 -5.19
C ASN A 161 -3.64 -5.36 -4.12
N ALA A 162 -3.83 -4.93 -2.88
CA ALA A 162 -4.29 -5.79 -1.80
C ALA A 162 -5.64 -6.46 -2.15
N GLU A 163 -6.56 -5.70 -2.74
CA GLU A 163 -7.84 -6.22 -3.21
C GLU A 163 -7.71 -7.30 -4.28
N SER A 164 -6.75 -7.15 -5.20
CA SER A 164 -6.50 -8.14 -6.25
C SER A 164 -6.08 -9.51 -5.72
N LEU A 165 -5.54 -9.56 -4.50
CA LEU A 165 -5.15 -10.76 -3.78
C LEU A 165 -6.24 -11.26 -2.80
N GLY A 166 -7.36 -10.53 -2.67
CA GLY A 166 -8.38 -10.83 -1.66
C GLY A 166 -8.04 -10.35 -0.25
N GLU A 167 -7.00 -9.55 -0.08
CA GLU A 167 -6.47 -9.05 1.20
C GLU A 167 -6.83 -7.58 1.45
N GLY A 168 -7.88 -7.08 0.78
CA GLY A 168 -8.35 -5.71 0.96
C GLY A 168 -8.62 -5.30 2.43
N PRO A 169 -9.24 -6.16 3.27
CA PRO A 169 -9.44 -5.83 4.69
C PRO A 169 -8.15 -5.62 5.49
N ASP A 170 -7.03 -6.22 5.07
CA ASP A 170 -5.74 -6.18 5.77
C ASP A 170 -4.82 -5.04 5.28
N ALA A 171 -5.30 -4.19 4.36
CA ALA A 171 -4.52 -3.10 3.78
C ALA A 171 -4.58 -1.84 4.67
N SER A 172 -3.52 -1.60 5.45
CA SER A 172 -3.36 -0.40 6.29
C SER A 172 -3.38 0.92 5.51
N ALA A 173 -3.17 0.91 4.20
CA ALA A 173 -3.38 2.10 3.36
C ALA A 173 -4.82 2.66 3.44
N TYR A 174 -5.80 1.84 3.84
CA TYR A 174 -7.16 2.33 4.11
C TYR A 174 -7.21 3.33 5.26
N ASP A 175 -6.33 3.23 6.24
CA ASP A 175 -6.29 4.10 7.42
C ASP A 175 -5.98 5.54 6.99
N PHE A 176 -5.00 5.71 6.10
CA PHE A 176 -4.71 6.96 5.42
C PHE A 176 -5.89 7.44 4.56
N LEU A 177 -6.49 6.56 3.76
CA LEU A 177 -7.62 6.94 2.90
C LEU A 177 -8.87 7.36 3.71
N ILE A 178 -9.09 6.79 4.90
CA ILE A 178 -10.15 7.19 5.83
C ILE A 178 -9.93 8.64 6.29
N VAL A 179 -8.71 8.98 6.72
CA VAL A 179 -8.38 10.35 7.16
C VAL A 179 -8.46 11.32 5.98
N VAL A 180 -7.90 10.98 4.82
CA VAL A 180 -7.99 11.81 3.60
C VAL A 180 -9.47 12.04 3.22
N ALA A 181 -10.31 11.00 3.25
CA ALA A 181 -11.73 11.12 2.95
C ALA A 181 -12.47 11.98 3.97
N HIS A 182 -12.11 11.90 5.25
CA HIS A 182 -12.64 12.74 6.31
C HIS A 182 -12.32 14.21 6.06
N VAL A 183 -11.05 14.54 5.85
CA VAL A 183 -10.56 15.91 5.54
C VAL A 183 -11.22 16.45 4.27
N ALA A 184 -11.43 15.59 3.26
CA ALA A 184 -12.09 15.96 2.02
C ALA A 184 -13.62 16.06 2.09
N GLY A 185 -14.22 15.83 3.26
CA GLY A 185 -15.67 15.87 3.50
C GLY A 185 -16.44 14.73 2.81
N GLN A 186 -15.77 13.65 2.40
CA GLN A 186 -16.35 12.52 1.67
C GLN A 186 -16.91 11.46 2.64
N ARG A 187 -17.97 11.81 3.38
CA ARG A 187 -18.58 10.93 4.40
C ARG A 187 -18.95 9.53 3.89
N GLY A 188 -19.44 9.44 2.64
CA GLY A 188 -19.76 8.16 2.01
C GLY A 188 -18.51 7.27 1.81
N ALA A 189 -17.39 7.88 1.43
CA ALA A 189 -16.12 7.19 1.27
C ALA A 189 -15.54 6.74 2.62
N VAL A 190 -15.60 7.60 3.65
CA VAL A 190 -15.21 7.22 5.03
C VAL A 190 -15.95 5.98 5.48
N LYS A 191 -17.28 5.94 5.30
CA LYS A 191 -18.10 4.78 5.67
C LYS A 191 -17.71 3.53 4.90
N ALA A 192 -17.48 3.65 3.60
CA ALA A 192 -17.08 2.51 2.75
C ALA A 192 -15.72 1.95 3.17
N PHE A 193 -14.72 2.80 3.41
CA PHE A 193 -13.39 2.37 3.84
C PHE A 193 -13.41 1.73 5.23
N ARG A 194 -14.11 2.31 6.20
CA ARG A 194 -14.27 1.68 7.54
C ARG A 194 -14.99 0.34 7.46
N ALA A 195 -16.02 0.23 6.62
CA ALA A 195 -16.70 -1.04 6.41
C ALA A 195 -15.76 -2.10 5.80
N ARG A 196 -14.83 -1.68 4.93
CA ARG A 196 -13.85 -2.56 4.31
C ARG A 196 -12.83 -3.12 5.29
N THR A 197 -12.38 -2.30 6.24
CA THR A 197 -11.40 -2.69 7.28
C THR A 197 -12.05 -3.34 8.51
N GLY A 198 -13.39 -3.47 8.55
CA GLY A 198 -14.10 -4.02 9.70
C GLY A 198 -14.24 -3.03 10.88
N GLU A 199 -13.92 -1.76 10.67
CA GLU A 199 -13.95 -0.68 11.66
C GLU A 199 -15.26 0.12 11.65
N ALA A 200 -16.32 -0.40 11.02
CA ALA A 200 -17.59 0.31 10.87
C ALA A 200 -18.18 0.83 12.19
N ASP A 201 -17.86 0.16 13.30
CA ASP A 201 -18.36 0.45 14.65
C ASP A 201 -17.34 1.17 15.56
N HIS A 202 -16.13 1.49 15.07
CA HIS A 202 -15.09 2.14 15.86
C HIS A 202 -15.01 3.65 15.57
N PRO A 203 -15.13 4.53 16.60
CA PRO A 203 -15.13 5.98 16.42
C PRO A 203 -13.73 6.62 16.40
N GLU A 204 -12.69 5.91 16.83
CA GLU A 204 -11.37 6.49 17.11
C GLU A 204 -10.40 6.43 15.92
N ILE A 205 -9.41 7.33 15.98
CA ILE A 205 -8.45 7.67 14.94
C ILE A 205 -7.62 6.43 14.57
N VAL A 206 -7.56 6.13 13.26
CA VAL A 206 -6.90 4.93 12.72
C VAL A 206 -5.38 5.12 12.57
N LEU A 207 -4.94 6.37 12.44
CA LEU A 207 -3.53 6.78 12.40
C LEU A 207 -3.09 7.37 13.74
N ASP A 208 -1.77 7.42 14.00
CA ASP A 208 -1.25 8.22 15.10
C ASP A 208 -1.41 9.73 14.85
N GLU A 209 -1.16 10.54 15.89
CA GLU A 209 -1.32 12.00 15.86
C GLU A 209 -0.43 12.65 14.79
N GLU A 210 0.83 12.19 14.66
CA GLU A 210 1.80 12.68 13.68
C GLU A 210 1.29 12.51 12.24
N TYR A 211 0.94 11.28 11.85
CA TYR A 211 0.46 11.04 10.48
C TYR A 211 -0.91 11.65 10.23
N THR A 212 -1.76 11.76 11.26
CA THR A 212 -3.04 12.47 11.14
C THR A 212 -2.80 13.94 10.79
N GLU A 213 -1.93 14.64 11.52
CA GLU A 213 -1.59 16.05 11.25
C GLU A 213 -0.98 16.25 9.86
N LEU A 214 -0.10 15.34 9.42
CA LEU A 214 0.49 15.38 8.09
C LEU A 214 -0.56 15.24 6.99
N VAL A 215 -1.51 14.31 7.14
CA VAL A 215 -2.62 14.14 6.19
C VAL A 215 -3.53 15.37 6.20
N GLU A 216 -3.92 15.87 7.37
CA GLU A 216 -4.76 17.06 7.49
C GLU A 216 -4.12 18.28 6.82
N THR A 217 -2.81 18.45 6.99
CA THR A 217 -2.04 19.52 6.36
C THR A 217 -1.99 19.35 4.84
N ALA A 218 -1.58 18.18 4.35
CA ALA A 218 -1.40 17.91 2.93
C ALA A 218 -2.73 17.99 2.14
N PHE A 219 -3.86 17.65 2.77
CA PHE A 219 -5.15 17.55 2.11
C PHE A 219 -6.18 18.58 2.58
N ARG A 220 -5.78 19.61 3.35
CA ARG A 220 -6.65 20.67 3.88
C ARG A 220 -7.57 21.31 2.83
N LYS A 221 -7.10 21.42 1.59
CA LYS A 221 -7.86 21.93 0.44
C LYS A 221 -7.78 20.93 -0.72
N PRO A 222 -8.52 19.82 -0.66
CA PRO A 222 -8.37 18.75 -1.64
C PRO A 222 -8.89 19.20 -3.01
N SER A 223 -8.12 18.91 -4.06
CA SER A 223 -8.52 19.17 -5.45
C SER A 223 -9.76 18.37 -5.84
N LYS A 224 -10.36 18.74 -6.97
CA LYS A 224 -11.50 17.99 -7.54
C LYS A 224 -11.10 16.56 -7.87
N GLU A 225 -9.89 16.38 -8.39
CA GLU A 225 -9.33 15.11 -8.82
C GLU A 225 -9.02 14.23 -7.62
N THR A 226 -8.45 14.78 -6.53
CA THR A 226 -8.28 14.06 -5.26
C THR A 226 -9.60 13.51 -4.73
N LYS A 227 -10.65 14.34 -4.73
CA LYS A 227 -12.01 13.88 -4.34
C LYS A 227 -12.52 12.79 -5.27
N ALA A 228 -12.29 12.91 -6.57
CA ALA A 228 -12.70 11.91 -7.56
C ALA A 228 -12.00 10.56 -7.35
N VAL A 229 -10.69 10.55 -7.02
CA VAL A 229 -9.95 9.32 -6.68
C VAL A 229 -10.59 8.64 -5.47
N ILE A 230 -10.81 9.38 -4.38
CA ILE A 230 -11.41 8.85 -3.14
C ILE A 230 -12.80 8.27 -3.41
N GLN A 231 -13.64 9.00 -4.15
CA GLN A 231 -15.00 8.55 -4.50
C GLN A 231 -14.97 7.28 -5.36
N ALA A 232 -14.06 7.21 -6.34
CA ALA A 232 -13.93 6.05 -7.21
C ALA A 232 -13.44 4.81 -6.46
N LEU A 233 -12.47 4.97 -5.55
CA LEU A 233 -12.02 3.88 -4.67
C LEU A 233 -13.15 3.38 -3.77
N ALA A 234 -13.91 4.28 -3.14
CA ALA A 234 -15.04 3.90 -2.30
C ALA A 234 -16.16 3.18 -3.06
N ALA A 235 -16.44 3.60 -4.29
CA ALA A 235 -17.47 2.97 -5.13
C ALA A 235 -17.15 1.51 -5.47
N ARG A 236 -15.87 1.13 -5.52
CA ARG A 236 -15.42 -0.26 -5.78
C ARG A 236 -15.71 -1.21 -4.63
N ILE A 237 -15.80 -0.71 -3.39
CA ILE A 237 -16.06 -1.52 -2.20
C ILE A 237 -17.56 -1.83 -2.06
N SER A 238 -18.40 -0.92 -2.56
CA SER A 238 -19.86 -1.02 -2.42
C SER A 238 -20.52 -1.86 -3.53
N ALA A 239 -19.74 -2.40 -4.47
CA ALA A 239 -20.17 -3.19 -5.62
C ALA A 239 -19.88 -4.68 -5.42
#